data_AF-A0A7L4JP38-F1
#
_entry.id   AF-A0A7L4JP38-F1
#
_cell.length_a   1.000
_cell.length_b   1.000
_cell.length_c   1.000
_cell.angle_alpha   90.00
_cell.angle_beta   90.00
_cell.angle_gamma   90.00
#
_symmetry.space_group_name_H-M   'P 1'
#
loop_
_entity.id
_entity.type
_entity.pdbx_description
1 polymer ?
#
loop_
_entity_poly.entity_id
_entity_poly.type
_entity_poly.pdbx_seq_one_letter_code
_entity_poly.pdbx_strand_id
1 'polypeptide(L)'
;VILLILTSFFTSRYMDFFPTPSNITTDLLFEKSANYFHSEEAPKRAASLIPKAKIITILIDPSDRAYSWYQHQRSHEDPTALKFNFYEVITSSHWAPSEIRTLQKRCLTPGWYAVHIERWLTHYPASQV
;
A
#
# COMPACT_ATOMS: atom_id res chain seq x y z
N VAL A 1 -3.32 4.27 -1.17
CA VAL A 1 -2.36 4.13 -2.31
C VAL A 1 -1.18 5.02 -2.02
N ILE A 2 0.07 4.52 -1.95
CA ILE A 2 1.25 5.37 -1.75
C ILE A 2 1.88 5.74 -3.10
N LEU A 3 2.13 7.03 -3.29
CA LEU A 3 3.01 7.59 -4.32
C LEU A 3 4.38 7.89 -3.72
N LEU A 4 5.47 7.51 -4.38
CA LEU A 4 6.83 7.96 -4.08
C LEU A 4 7.31 8.88 -5.20
N ILE A 5 7.64 10.14 -4.89
CA ILE A 5 8.27 11.07 -5.84
C ILE A 5 9.80 10.93 -5.75
N LEU A 6 10.48 10.66 -6.86
CA LEU A 6 11.93 10.54 -6.92
C LEU A 6 12.58 11.83 -7.42
N THR A 7 13.63 12.30 -6.75
CA THR A 7 14.34 13.52 -7.16
C THR A 7 15.84 13.34 -7.47
N SER A 8 16.45 12.14 -7.37
CA SER A 8 17.89 11.97 -7.68
C SER A 8 18.32 10.52 -7.95
N PHE A 9 19.36 10.37 -8.78
CA PHE A 9 19.86 9.13 -9.39
C PHE A 9 20.73 8.24 -8.49
N PHE A 10 20.48 6.92 -8.53
CA PHE A 10 21.44 5.85 -8.19
C PHE A 10 21.15 4.59 -9.02
N THR A 11 22.17 3.96 -9.62
CA THR A 11 22.03 2.76 -10.47
C THR A 11 21.51 1.56 -9.68
N SER A 12 20.22 1.26 -9.82
CA SER A 12 19.49 0.15 -9.20
C SER A 12 18.53 -0.41 -10.25
N ARG A 13 18.19 -1.71 -10.22
CA ARG A 13 17.12 -2.30 -11.07
C ARG A 13 15.80 -1.54 -10.96
N TYR A 14 15.60 -0.82 -9.84
CA TYR A 14 14.47 0.07 -9.64
C TYR A 14 14.47 1.28 -10.59
N MET A 15 15.64 1.83 -10.94
CA MET A 15 15.74 2.98 -11.85
C MET A 15 15.41 2.63 -13.30
N ASP A 16 15.51 1.36 -13.70
CA ASP A 16 15.15 0.89 -15.05
C ASP A 16 13.65 1.09 -15.36
N PHE A 17 12.81 1.30 -14.33
CA PHE A 17 11.39 1.63 -14.49
C PHE A 17 11.13 3.11 -14.79
N PHE A 18 12.14 3.97 -14.75
CA PHE A 18 12.01 5.40 -14.98
C PHE A 18 12.70 5.80 -16.29
N PRO A 19 12.14 6.76 -17.03
CA PRO A 19 12.79 7.27 -18.23
C PRO A 19 14.12 7.92 -17.85
N THR A 20 15.12 7.80 -18.73
CA THR A 20 16.34 8.60 -18.61
C THR A 20 15.94 10.07 -18.76
N PRO A 21 16.15 10.93 -17.75
CA PRO A 21 15.71 12.30 -17.83
C PRO A 21 16.46 12.99 -18.97
N SER A 22 15.70 13.59 -19.87
CA SER A 22 16.20 14.55 -20.83
C SER A 22 16.69 15.79 -20.07
N ASN A 23 17.53 16.64 -20.68
CA ASN A 23 18.09 17.86 -20.07
C ASN A 23 17.06 18.91 -19.56
N ILE A 24 15.78 18.55 -19.47
CA ILE A 24 14.68 19.38 -19.00
C ILE A 24 14.63 19.27 -17.47
N THR A 25 14.90 20.38 -16.80
CA THR A 25 15.13 20.50 -15.35
C THR A 25 13.87 20.42 -14.48
N THR A 26 12.72 19.99 -15.02
CA THR A 26 11.39 20.11 -14.38
C THR A 26 10.56 18.82 -14.29
N ASP A 27 11.09 17.67 -14.69
CA ASP A 27 10.29 16.43 -14.66
C ASP A 27 10.19 15.84 -13.25
N LEU A 28 8.98 15.85 -12.68
CA LEU A 28 8.65 15.13 -11.44
C LEU A 28 8.31 13.69 -11.79
N LEU A 29 9.16 12.75 -11.33
CA LEU A 29 8.94 11.33 -11.49
C LEU A 29 8.25 10.74 -10.27
N PHE A 30 7.30 9.84 -10.50
CA PHE A 30 6.59 9.17 -9.42
C PHE A 30 6.33 7.69 -9.72
N GLU A 31 6.19 6.89 -8.67
CA GLU A 31 5.75 5.50 -8.74
C GLU A 31 4.64 5.24 -7.74
N LYS A 32 3.72 4.34 -8.09
CA LYS A 32 2.54 4.02 -7.29
C LYS A 32 2.48 2.52 -6.96
N SER A 33 2.48 2.23 -5.67
CA SER A 33 2.21 0.89 -5.15
C SER A 33 1.28 0.94 -3.96
N ALA A 34 0.18 0.19 -4.04
CA ALA A 34 -0.77 0.08 -2.92
C ALA A 34 -0.20 -0.76 -1.75
N ASN A 35 0.80 -1.60 -2.03
CA ASN A 35 1.38 -2.52 -1.05
C ASN A 35 2.35 -1.86 -0.09
N TYR A 36 2.90 -0.69 -0.44
CA TYR A 36 3.81 0.04 0.44
C TYR A 36 3.14 0.50 1.73
N PHE A 37 1.89 0.94 1.65
CA PHE A 37 1.22 1.59 2.77
C PHE A 37 1.21 0.74 4.05
N HIS A 38 0.82 -0.53 3.92
CA HIS A 38 0.72 -1.44 5.06
C HIS A 38 2.00 -2.26 5.30
N SER A 39 3.02 -2.15 4.44
CA SER A 39 4.30 -2.86 4.60
C SER A 39 5.08 -2.34 5.81
N GLU A 40 5.70 -3.24 6.55
CA GLU A 40 6.53 -2.88 7.71
C GLU A 40 7.91 -2.36 7.29
N GLU A 41 8.49 -2.96 6.23
CA GLU A 41 9.85 -2.65 5.77
C GLU A 41 9.92 -1.55 4.70
N ALA A 42 8.80 -1.23 4.03
CA ALA A 42 8.79 -0.25 2.95
C ALA A 42 9.21 1.17 3.40
N PRO A 43 8.71 1.72 4.52
CA PRO A 43 9.08 3.08 4.95
C PRO A 43 10.59 3.26 5.14
N LYS A 44 11.23 2.32 5.86
CA LYS A 44 12.67 2.33 6.12
C LYS A 44 13.49 2.24 4.82
N ARG A 45 13.16 1.29 3.95
CA ARG A 45 13.86 1.11 2.67
C ARG A 45 13.68 2.30 1.74
N ALA A 46 12.48 2.87 1.67
CA ALA A 46 12.20 4.07 0.89
C ALA A 46 13.04 5.24 1.41
N ALA A 47 13.05 5.49 2.72
CA ALA A 47 13.84 6.56 3.33
C ALA A 47 15.35 6.39 3.10
N SER A 48 15.86 5.16 3.11
CA SER A 48 17.26 4.89 2.77
C SER A 48 17.59 5.13 1.31
N LEU A 49 16.68 4.81 0.38
CA LEU A 49 16.93 4.94 -1.06
C LEU A 49 16.68 6.36 -1.57
N ILE A 50 15.54 6.96 -1.20
CA ILE A 50 15.13 8.31 -1.60
C ILE A 50 14.61 9.09 -0.38
N PRO A 51 15.51 9.62 0.47
CA PRO A 51 15.13 10.30 1.70
C PRO A 51 14.31 11.58 1.47
N LYS A 52 14.43 12.20 0.28
CA LYS A 52 13.71 13.43 -0.08
C LYS A 52 12.38 13.19 -0.78
N ALA A 53 11.94 11.94 -0.89
CA ALA A 53 10.68 11.62 -1.55
C ALA A 53 9.48 12.28 -0.86
N LYS A 54 8.48 12.66 -1.67
CA LYS A 54 7.14 12.97 -1.16
C LYS A 54 6.32 11.69 -1.19
N ILE A 55 5.75 11.35 -0.04
CA ILE A 55 4.86 10.23 0.19
C ILE A 55 3.45 10.79 0.08
N ILE A 56 2.61 10.21 -0.77
CA ILE A 56 1.21 10.63 -0.87
C ILE A 56 0.34 9.41 -0.61
N THR A 57 -0.53 9.46 0.40
CA THR A 57 -1.52 8.41 0.66
C THR A 57 -2.95 8.89 0.37
N ILE A 58 -3.71 8.06 -0.34
CA ILE A 58 -5.15 8.28 -0.57
C ILE A 58 -5.93 7.34 0.34
N LEU A 59 -6.82 7.92 1.15
CA LEU A 59 -7.68 7.24 2.11
C LEU A 59 -9.16 7.42 1.72
N ILE A 60 -9.96 6.39 1.95
CA ILE A 60 -11.42 6.40 1.86
C ILE A 60 -11.98 5.79 3.16
N ASP A 61 -13.29 5.67 3.31
CA ASP A 61 -13.85 4.95 4.47
C ASP A 61 -13.26 3.53 4.56
N PRO A 62 -12.75 3.10 5.74
CA PRO A 62 -12.12 1.80 5.89
C PRO A 62 -13.07 0.63 5.59
N SER A 63 -14.39 0.81 5.77
CA SER A 63 -15.42 -0.17 5.45
C SER A 63 -15.57 -0.32 3.94
N ASP A 64 -15.67 0.80 3.22
CA ASP A 64 -15.72 0.83 1.75
C ASP A 64 -14.44 0.24 1.15
N ARG A 65 -13.28 0.56 1.73
CA ARG A 65 -11.99 -0.02 1.34
C ARG A 65 -11.98 -1.54 1.53
N ALA A 66 -12.44 -2.04 2.66
CA ALA A 66 -12.49 -3.46 2.95
C ALA A 66 -13.44 -4.20 1.98
N TYR A 67 -14.60 -3.60 1.70
CA TYR A 67 -15.57 -4.15 0.76
C TYR A 67 -15.05 -4.15 -0.69
N SER A 68 -14.42 -3.06 -1.12
CA SER A 68 -13.77 -2.96 -2.43
C SER A 68 -12.69 -4.04 -2.60
N TRP A 69 -11.88 -4.28 -1.58
CA TRP A 69 -10.88 -5.35 -1.60
C TRP A 69 -11.52 -6.75 -1.71
N TYR A 70 -12.58 -7.01 -0.95
CA TYR A 70 -13.33 -8.26 -1.06
C TYR A 70 -13.88 -8.48 -2.49
N GLN A 71 -14.47 -7.45 -3.10
CA GLN A 71 -14.96 -7.52 -4.49
C GLN A 71 -13.83 -7.73 -5.50
N HIS A 72 -12.67 -7.09 -5.28
CA HIS A 72 -11.47 -7.32 -6.09
C HIS A 72 -11.00 -8.78 -6.01
N GLN A 73 -11.05 -9.41 -4.84
CA GLN A 73 -10.73 -10.84 -4.71
C GLN A 73 -11.74 -11.72 -5.44
N ARG A 74 -13.04 -11.39 -5.38
CA ARG A 74 -14.07 -12.10 -6.14
C ARG A 74 -13.85 -11.99 -7.66
N SER A 75 -13.46 -10.83 -8.16
CA SER A 75 -13.19 -10.64 -9.59
C SER A 75 -11.94 -11.38 -10.06
N HIS A 76 -11.04 -11.75 -9.14
CA HIS A 76 -9.89 -12.61 -9.37
C HIS A 76 -10.18 -14.09 -9.06
N GLU A 77 -11.46 -14.45 -8.92
CA GLU A 77 -11.93 -15.82 -8.68
C GLU A 77 -11.33 -16.46 -7.42
N ASP A 78 -11.03 -15.66 -6.39
CA ASP A 78 -10.55 -16.17 -5.11
C ASP A 78 -11.58 -17.14 -4.51
N PRO A 79 -11.23 -18.43 -4.28
CA PRO A 79 -12.20 -19.43 -3.85
C PRO A 79 -12.87 -19.10 -2.52
N THR A 80 -12.14 -18.42 -1.63
CA THR A 80 -12.67 -18.04 -0.31
C THR A 80 -13.67 -16.90 -0.45
N ALA A 81 -13.35 -15.90 -1.29
CA ALA A 81 -14.24 -14.77 -1.55
C ALA A 81 -15.50 -15.16 -2.32
N LEU A 82 -15.43 -16.20 -3.16
CA LEU A 82 -16.59 -16.78 -3.84
C LEU A 82 -17.45 -17.66 -2.92
N LYS A 83 -16.83 -18.36 -1.96
CA LYS A 83 -17.51 -19.26 -1.02
C LYS A 83 -18.24 -18.54 0.10
N PHE A 84 -17.67 -17.46 0.64
CA PHE A 84 -18.21 -16.72 1.78
C PHE A 84 -18.61 -15.30 1.37
N ASN A 85 -19.74 -14.82 1.89
CA ASN A 85 -20.15 -13.44 1.69
C ASN A 85 -19.31 -12.47 2.53
N PHE A 86 -19.38 -11.17 2.23
CA PHE A 86 -18.55 -10.17 2.90
C PHE A 86 -18.76 -10.13 4.42
N TYR A 87 -20.00 -10.26 4.89
CA TYR A 87 -20.33 -10.26 6.32
C TYR A 87 -19.65 -11.43 7.04
N GLU A 88 -19.77 -12.65 6.50
CA GLU A 88 -19.11 -13.85 7.05
C GLU A 88 -17.59 -13.68 7.15
N VAL A 89 -16.98 -13.05 6.15
CA VAL A 89 -15.54 -12.78 6.13
C VAL A 89 -15.16 -11.82 7.27
N ILE A 90 -15.81 -10.66 7.37
CA ILE A 90 -15.40 -9.63 8.34
C ILE A 90 -15.73 -10.02 9.78
N THR A 91 -16.79 -10.79 10.03
CA THR A 91 -17.15 -11.27 11.37
C THR A 91 -16.57 -12.63 11.72
N SER A 92 -15.69 -13.19 10.88
CA SER A 92 -15.10 -14.51 11.14
C SER A 92 -14.34 -14.54 12.46
N SER A 93 -14.54 -15.61 13.23
CA SER A 93 -13.91 -15.79 14.53
C SER A 93 -12.46 -16.25 14.39
N HIS A 94 -11.67 -16.13 15.46
CA HIS A 94 -10.28 -16.60 15.42
C HIS A 94 -10.16 -18.12 15.20
N TRP A 95 -11.21 -18.89 15.51
CA TRP A 95 -11.29 -20.33 15.32
C TRP A 95 -11.70 -20.74 13.90
N ALA A 96 -12.08 -19.79 13.04
CA ALA A 96 -12.48 -20.07 11.67
C ALA A 96 -11.32 -20.67 10.83
N PRO A 97 -11.59 -21.33 9.69
CA PRO A 97 -10.54 -21.85 8.81
C PRO A 97 -9.49 -20.80 8.40
N SER A 98 -8.29 -21.25 8.03
CA SER A 98 -7.16 -20.36 7.80
C SER A 98 -7.38 -19.40 6.62
N GLU A 99 -8.17 -19.84 5.65
CA GLU A 99 -8.41 -19.18 4.38
C GLU A 99 -9.30 -17.95 4.59
N ILE A 100 -10.41 -18.11 5.33
CA ILE A 100 -11.32 -16.99 5.65
C ILE A 100 -10.65 -15.96 6.56
N ARG A 101 -9.83 -16.39 7.53
CA ARG A 101 -9.04 -15.47 8.37
C ARG A 101 -8.01 -14.69 7.55
N THR A 102 -7.38 -15.33 6.57
CA THR A 102 -6.42 -14.66 5.69
C THR A 102 -7.11 -13.58 4.86
N LEU A 103 -8.27 -13.90 4.27
CA LEU A 103 -9.07 -12.95 3.53
C LEU A 103 -9.55 -11.80 4.43
N GLN A 104 -10.09 -12.10 5.62
CA GLN A 104 -10.48 -11.11 6.63
C GLN A 104 -9.33 -10.16 6.96
N LYS A 105 -8.15 -10.71 7.27
CA LYS A 105 -6.97 -9.90 7.61
C LYS A 105 -6.58 -8.96 6.47
N ARG A 106 -6.66 -9.41 5.21
CA ARG A 106 -6.38 -8.58 4.01
C ARG A 106 -7.45 -7.51 3.75
N CYS A 107 -8.71 -7.77 4.12
CA CYS A 107 -9.79 -6.77 4.08
C CYS A 107 -9.62 -5.70 5.18
N LEU A 108 -9.29 -6.09 6.41
CA LEU A 108 -9.36 -5.21 7.57
C LEU A 108 -8.02 -4.52 7.90
N THR A 109 -6.91 -5.25 7.94
CA THR A 109 -5.63 -4.72 8.44
C THR A 109 -5.15 -3.48 7.70
N PRO A 110 -5.18 -3.43 6.36
CA PRO A 110 -4.72 -2.23 5.66
C PRO A 110 -5.63 -1.00 5.85
N GLY A 111 -6.80 -1.18 6.49
CA GLY A 111 -7.69 -0.12 6.95
C GLY A 111 -7.26 0.54 8.26
N TRP A 112 -6.24 0.02 8.95
CA TRP A 112 -5.69 0.62 10.19
C TRP A 112 -4.80 1.82 9.87
N TYR A 113 -5.40 2.87 9.31
CA TYR A 113 -4.67 3.98 8.71
C TYR A 113 -3.71 4.68 9.68
N ALA A 114 -4.13 4.93 10.92
CA ALA A 114 -3.27 5.57 11.93
C ALA A 114 -1.97 4.78 12.15
N VAL A 115 -2.06 3.47 12.39
CA VAL A 115 -0.91 2.59 12.62
C VAL A 115 0.07 2.62 11.44
N HIS A 116 -0.46 2.62 10.23
CA HIS A 116 0.36 2.65 9.02
C HIS A 116 1.00 4.02 8.81
N ILE A 117 0.24 5.11 8.97
CA ILE A 117 0.75 6.49 8.82
C ILE A 117 1.83 6.77 9.86
N GLU A 118 1.62 6.40 11.12
CA GLU A 118 2.62 6.55 12.20
C GLU A 118 3.94 5.86 11.83
N ARG A 119 3.88 4.66 11.24
CA ARG A 119 5.08 3.96 10.77
C ARG A 119 5.82 4.73 9.68
N TRP A 120 5.12 5.38 8.76
CA TRP A 120 5.75 6.24 7.75
C TRP A 120 6.36 7.48 8.38
N LEU A 121 5.69 8.09 9.36
CA LEU A 121 6.16 9.27 10.09
C LEU A 121 7.40 9.01 10.96
N THR A 122 7.69 7.75 11.32
CA THR A 122 8.95 7.37 11.98
C THR A 122 10.17 7.55 11.06
N HIS A 123 9.98 7.53 9.73
CA HIS A 123 11.07 7.57 8.75
C HIS A 123 11.07 8.83 7.88
N TYR A 124 9.92 9.48 7.73
CA TYR A 124 9.76 10.71 6.97
C TYR A 124 9.12 11.79 7.85
N PRO A 125 9.55 13.06 7.76
CA PRO A 125 8.88 14.14 8.47
C PRO A 125 7.46 14.36 7.92
N ALA A 126 6.56 14.88 8.74
CA ALA A 126 5.17 15.15 8.36
C ALA A 126 5.04 16.08 7.13
N SER A 127 6.03 16.93 6.85
CA SER A 127 6.03 17.78 5.63
C SER A 127 6.31 17.00 4.33
N GLN A 128 6.64 15.72 4.43
CA GLN A 128 6.87 14.82 3.30
C GLN A 128 5.77 13.76 3.13
N VAL A 129 4.81 13.63 4.04
CA VAL A 129 3.77 12.58 4.04
C VAL A 129 2.37 13.18 3.90
#